data_AF-T1PAQ5-F1
#
_entry.id   AF-T1PAQ5-F1
#
_cell.length_a   1.000
_cell.length_b   1.000
_cell.length_c   1.000
_cell.angle_alpha   90.00
_cell.angle_beta   90.00
_cell.angle_gamma   90.00
#
_symmetry.space_group_name_H-M   'P 1'
#
loop_
_entity.id
_entity.type
_entity.pdbx_description
1 polymer ?
#
loop_
_entity_poly.entity_id
_entity_poly.type
_entity_poly.pdbx_seq_one_letter_code
_entity_poly.pdbx_strand_id
1 'polypeptide(L)'
;MPKRPEIGDPTKSKWLDEIGDVANETNEIRAPTDSKTDKMEAARMIVIRRRKMKKHKLKKLRRKMKFEWAKVRQRREMRKEKAFQAKLLAQIKDAEAFNAAKFVADKIQQAKETPLPRHWKGRRLPAFIIKEKLGIK
;
A
#
# COMPACT_ATOMS: atom_id res chain seq x y z
N MET A 1 -11.77 12.00 46.97
CA MET A 1 -11.11 12.66 45.83
C MET A 1 -9.76 12.00 45.60
N PRO A 2 -9.41 11.53 44.40
CA PRO A 2 -8.07 10.99 44.16
C PRO A 2 -7.01 12.10 44.26
N LYS A 3 -5.90 11.83 44.97
CA LYS A 3 -4.77 12.76 45.15
C LYS A 3 -4.15 13.10 43.79
N ARG A 4 -3.81 14.38 43.58
CA ARG A 4 -3.01 14.81 42.42
C ARG A 4 -1.58 14.26 42.57
N PRO A 5 -0.95 13.79 41.48
CA PRO A 5 0.44 13.35 41.53
C PRO A 5 1.35 14.55 41.83
N GLU A 6 2.30 14.35 42.73
CA GLU A 6 3.31 15.34 43.09
C GLU A 6 4.25 15.57 41.89
N ILE A 7 4.48 16.84 41.55
CA ILE A 7 5.41 17.23 40.49
C ILE A 7 6.82 17.12 41.09
N GLY A 8 7.57 16.09 40.68
CA GLY A 8 8.95 15.88 41.10
C GLY A 8 9.87 17.01 40.61
N ASP A 9 10.85 17.35 41.45
CA ASP A 9 11.88 18.35 41.17
C ASP A 9 12.73 17.94 39.94
N PRO A 10 12.76 18.73 38.86
CA PRO A 10 13.39 18.34 37.58
C PRO A 10 14.91 18.23 37.66
N THR A 11 15.53 18.68 38.77
CA THR A 11 16.98 18.67 38.95
C THR A 11 17.51 17.43 39.67
N LYS A 12 16.65 16.63 40.31
CA LYS A 12 17.06 15.34 40.89
C LYS A 12 16.95 14.23 39.84
N SER A 13 18.06 13.94 39.17
CA SER A 13 18.19 12.76 38.33
C SER A 13 18.19 11.50 39.20
N LYS A 14 17.01 10.88 39.31
CA LYS A 14 16.71 9.58 39.95
C LYS A 14 17.73 8.47 39.65
N TRP A 15 18.43 8.59 38.53
CA TRP A 15 19.46 7.68 38.05
C TRP A 15 20.73 7.61 38.93
N LEU A 16 21.13 8.70 39.61
CA LEU A 16 22.35 8.67 40.42
C LEU A 16 22.17 7.87 41.72
N ASP A 17 21.01 7.99 42.36
CA ASP A 17 20.69 7.25 43.58
C ASP A 17 20.54 5.74 43.28
N GLU A 18 19.96 5.39 42.12
CA GLU A 18 19.81 4.01 41.66
C GLU A 18 21.17 3.31 41.38
N ILE A 19 22.22 4.05 41.01
CA ILE A 19 23.56 3.49 40.78
C ILE A 19 24.30 3.26 42.11
N GLY A 20 24.11 4.15 43.09
CA GLY A 20 24.73 4.04 44.42
C GLY A 20 24.23 2.82 45.20
N ASP A 21 22.95 2.49 45.08
CA ASP A 21 22.34 1.35 45.79
C ASP A 21 22.76 -0.01 45.20
N VAL A 22 23.00 -0.11 43.88
CA VAL A 22 23.48 -1.34 43.23
C VAL A 22 24.91 -1.71 43.65
N ALA A 23 25.73 -0.75 44.06
CA ALA A 23 27.11 -0.99 44.49
C ALA A 23 27.23 -1.53 45.93
N ASN A 24 26.18 -1.37 46.75
CA ASN A 24 26.19 -1.74 48.17
C ASN A 24 25.46 -3.05 48.49
N GLU A 25 24.80 -3.69 47.52
CA GLU A 25 24.26 -5.04 47.70
C GLU A 25 25.39 -6.07 47.62
N THR A 26 25.84 -6.51 48.79
CA THR A 26 26.56 -7.75 49.09
C THR A 26 26.79 -8.69 47.90
N ASN A 27 28.06 -8.84 47.53
CA ASN A 27 28.60 -9.88 46.65
C ASN A 27 28.36 -11.29 47.23
N GLU A 28 27.13 -11.79 47.23
CA GLU A 28 26.87 -13.23 47.35
C GLU A 28 27.20 -13.88 45.99
N ILE A 29 28.32 -14.59 45.91
CA ILE A 29 28.64 -15.44 44.76
C ILE A 29 27.70 -16.64 44.81
N ARG A 30 26.51 -16.51 44.22
CA ARG A 30 25.60 -17.63 43.99
C ARG A 30 26.06 -18.43 42.77
N ALA A 31 26.02 -19.75 42.88
CA ALA A 31 26.25 -20.63 41.74
C ALA A 31 25.29 -20.23 40.60
N PRO A 32 25.74 -20.24 39.33
CA PRO A 32 24.86 -19.95 38.21
C PRO A 32 23.66 -20.90 38.27
N THR A 33 22.45 -20.37 38.41
CA THR A 33 21.26 -21.20 38.27
C THR A 33 21.17 -21.63 36.81
N ASP A 34 21.10 -22.94 36.55
CA ASP A 34 20.89 -23.55 35.22
C ASP A 34 19.51 -23.22 34.61
N SER A 35 18.88 -22.12 35.03
CA SER A 35 17.65 -21.61 34.45
C SER A 35 17.97 -20.63 33.31
N LYS A 36 18.73 -21.08 32.31
CA LYS A 36 18.77 -20.40 31.02
C LYS A 36 18.32 -21.41 29.99
N THR A 37 17.03 -21.33 29.69
CA THR A 37 16.42 -21.94 28.51
C THR A 37 17.43 -21.92 27.37
N ASP A 38 17.69 -23.08 26.77
CA ASP A 38 18.36 -23.22 25.48
C ASP A 38 17.56 -22.39 24.46
N LYS A 39 17.78 -21.07 24.47
CA LYS A 39 17.11 -20.17 23.54
C LYS A 39 17.49 -20.69 22.17
N MET A 40 16.51 -20.79 21.27
CA MET A 40 16.65 -21.25 19.89
C MET A 40 17.56 -20.33 19.03
N GLU A 41 18.67 -19.86 19.57
CA GLU A 41 19.71 -19.06 18.95
C GLU A 41 20.27 -19.79 17.73
N ALA A 42 20.44 -21.11 17.82
CA ALA A 42 20.79 -21.96 16.69
C ALA A 42 19.76 -21.86 15.55
N ALA A 43 18.46 -21.91 15.84
CA ALA A 43 17.40 -21.77 14.83
C ALA A 43 17.42 -20.36 14.19
N ARG A 44 17.64 -19.31 15.00
CA ARG A 44 17.81 -17.93 14.50
C ARG A 44 19.02 -17.82 13.58
N MET A 45 20.13 -18.46 13.92
CA MET A 45 21.35 -18.49 13.09
C MET A 45 21.10 -19.15 11.73
N ILE A 46 20.31 -20.22 11.67
CA ILE A 46 19.93 -20.86 10.40
C ILE A 46 19.11 -19.89 9.52
N VAL A 47 18.16 -19.14 10.11
CA VAL A 47 17.37 -18.13 9.39
C VAL A 47 18.26 -17.00 8.86
N ILE A 48 19.16 -16.48 9.69
CA ILE A 48 20.11 -15.42 9.32
C ILE A 48 21.02 -15.89 8.18
N ARG A 49 21.59 -17.11 8.27
CA ARG A 49 22.46 -17.67 7.23
C ARG A 49 21.71 -17.87 5.92
N ARG A 50 20.46 -18.35 5.95
CA ARG A 50 19.60 -18.44 4.76
C ARG A 50 19.37 -17.08 4.11
N ARG A 51 19.04 -16.05 4.90
CA ARG A 51 18.84 -14.67 4.42
C ARG A 51 20.14 -14.07 3.86
N LYS A 52 21.27 -14.27 4.54
CA LYS A 52 22.62 -13.88 4.08
C LYS A 52 22.92 -14.50 2.72
N MET A 53 22.71 -15.81 2.58
CA MET A 53 23.00 -16.52 1.34
C MET A 53 22.08 -16.07 0.19
N LYS A 54 20.78 -15.86 0.44
CA LYS A 54 19.84 -15.28 -0.54
C LYS A 54 20.29 -13.89 -1.00
N LYS A 55 20.67 -12.99 -0.08
CA LYS A 55 21.18 -11.64 -0.41
C LYS A 55 22.49 -11.72 -1.20
N HIS A 56 23.41 -12.60 -0.81
CA HIS A 56 24.68 -12.81 -1.50
C HIS A 56 24.46 -13.28 -2.94
N LYS A 57 23.66 -14.33 -3.14
CA LYS A 57 23.32 -14.86 -4.47
C LYS A 57 22.60 -13.81 -5.32
N LEU A 58 21.67 -13.06 -4.73
CA LEU A 58 20.99 -11.95 -5.41
C LEU A 58 21.98 -10.89 -5.87
N LYS A 59 22.92 -10.45 -5.02
CA LYS A 59 23.96 -9.47 -5.39
C LYS A 59 24.84 -9.98 -6.54
N LYS A 60 25.21 -11.27 -6.51
CA LYS A 60 25.97 -11.91 -7.60
C LYS A 60 25.18 -11.92 -8.91
N LEU A 61 23.89 -12.26 -8.84
CA LEU A 61 23.00 -12.21 -10.01
C LEU A 61 22.86 -10.80 -10.56
N ARG A 62 22.66 -9.78 -9.71
CA ARG A 62 22.52 -8.38 -10.16
C ARG A 62 23.76 -7.86 -10.89
N ARG A 63 24.95 -8.28 -10.44
CA ARG A 63 26.21 -7.95 -11.11
C ARG A 63 26.31 -8.65 -12.46
N LYS A 64 26.00 -9.95 -12.53
CA LYS A 64 26.03 -10.74 -13.77
C LYS A 64 25.05 -10.22 -14.82
N MET A 65 23.82 -9.88 -14.42
CA MET A 65 22.73 -9.49 -15.32
C MET A 65 22.55 -7.97 -15.47
N LYS A 66 23.52 -7.16 -15.00
CA LYS A 66 23.41 -5.69 -14.92
C LYS A 66 22.90 -5.07 -16.23
N PHE A 67 23.52 -5.43 -17.35
CA PHE A 67 23.22 -4.84 -18.65
C PHE A 67 21.90 -5.35 -19.24
N GLU A 68 21.62 -6.65 -19.10
CA GLU A 68 20.34 -7.22 -19.56
C GLU A 68 19.15 -6.58 -18.82
N TRP A 69 19.24 -6.40 -17.50
CA TRP A 69 18.19 -5.72 -16.76
C TRP A 69 18.11 -4.22 -17.06
N ALA A 70 19.23 -3.58 -17.41
CA ALA A 70 19.21 -2.19 -17.89
C ALA A 70 18.44 -2.07 -19.21
N LYS A 71 18.67 -2.98 -20.18
CA LYS A 71 17.89 -3.04 -21.43
C LYS A 71 16.40 -3.26 -21.16
N VAL A 72 16.07 -4.20 -20.27
CA VAL A 72 14.67 -4.47 -19.89
C VAL A 72 14.04 -3.24 -19.23
N ARG A 73 14.77 -2.56 -18.33
CA ARG A 73 14.30 -1.33 -17.69
C ARG A 73 14.05 -0.24 -18.74
N GLN A 74 15.00 0.02 -19.62
CA GLN A 74 14.86 1.00 -20.70
C GLN A 74 13.61 0.73 -21.55
N ARG A 75 13.40 -0.53 -21.97
CA ARG A 75 12.20 -0.91 -22.74
C ARG A 75 10.89 -0.71 -21.96
N ARG A 76 10.90 -0.85 -20.63
CA ARG A 76 9.72 -0.60 -19.79
C ARG A 76 9.44 0.91 -19.69
N GLU A 77 10.48 1.72 -19.48
CA GLU A 77 10.33 3.17 -19.41
C GLU A 77 9.87 3.75 -20.74
N MET A 78 10.43 3.31 -21.87
CA MET A 78 9.96 3.73 -23.20
C MET A 78 8.48 3.38 -23.45
N ARG A 79 8.02 2.21 -22.98
CA ARG A 79 6.60 1.83 -23.09
C ARG A 79 5.69 2.69 -22.22
N LYS A 80 6.13 3.03 -21.01
CA LYS A 80 5.39 3.95 -20.13
C LYS A 80 5.29 5.33 -20.75
N GLU A 81 6.40 5.86 -21.27
CA GLU A 81 6.45 7.16 -21.91
C GLU A 81 5.52 7.21 -23.13
N LYS A 82 5.59 6.20 -24.00
CA LYS A 82 4.69 6.11 -25.16
C LYS A 82 3.22 6.05 -24.75
N ALA A 83 2.88 5.29 -23.71
CA ALA A 83 1.51 5.21 -23.21
C ALA A 83 1.04 6.55 -22.61
N PHE A 84 1.94 7.26 -21.93
CA PHE A 84 1.68 8.58 -21.38
C PHE A 84 1.43 9.62 -22.49
N GLN A 85 2.31 9.67 -23.49
CA GLN A 85 2.15 10.55 -24.66
C GLN A 85 0.87 10.26 -25.43
N ALA A 86 0.55 8.98 -25.65
CA ALA A 86 -0.71 8.60 -26.29
C ALA A 86 -1.93 9.09 -25.52
N LYS A 87 -1.90 9.01 -24.18
CA LYS A 87 -2.98 9.53 -23.32
C LYS A 87 -3.11 11.05 -23.45
N LEU A 88 -2.01 11.79 -23.43
CA LEU A 88 -2.04 13.24 -23.60
C LEU A 88 -2.58 13.65 -24.96
N LEU A 89 -2.11 13.00 -26.03
CA LEU A 89 -2.59 13.26 -27.38
C LEU A 89 -4.08 12.94 -27.53
N ALA A 90 -4.57 11.89 -26.89
CA ALA A 90 -6.00 11.59 -26.85
C ALA A 90 -6.80 12.72 -26.18
N GLN A 91 -6.34 13.20 -25.02
CA GLN A 91 -6.98 14.32 -24.33
C GLN A 91 -7.00 15.61 -25.15
N ILE A 92 -5.90 15.91 -25.85
CA ILE A 92 -5.82 17.08 -26.75
C ILE A 92 -6.82 16.93 -27.89
N LYS A 93 -6.86 15.76 -28.54
CA LYS A 93 -7.82 15.50 -29.63
C LYS A 93 -9.26 15.58 -29.17
N ASP A 94 -9.56 15.04 -27.99
CA ASP A 94 -10.90 15.13 -27.40
C ASP A 94 -11.28 16.59 -27.12
N ALA A 95 -10.33 17.41 -26.67
CA ALA A 95 -10.53 18.83 -26.44
C ALA A 95 -10.67 19.63 -27.75
N GLU A 96 -9.89 19.33 -28.78
CA GLU A 96 -9.99 19.95 -30.11
C GLU A 96 -11.30 19.59 -30.81
N ALA A 97 -11.77 18.35 -30.66
CA ALA A 97 -13.04 17.89 -31.21
C ALA A 97 -14.26 18.36 -30.39
N PHE A 98 -14.05 18.98 -29.22
CA PHE A 98 -15.13 19.39 -28.34
C PHE A 98 -15.90 20.58 -28.93
N ASN A 99 -17.15 20.33 -29.30
CA ASN A 99 -18.10 21.35 -29.71
C ASN A 99 -19.11 21.62 -28.58
N ALA A 100 -19.02 22.81 -27.97
CA ALA A 100 -19.85 23.19 -26.84
C ALA A 100 -21.36 23.21 -27.17
N ALA A 101 -21.75 23.70 -28.35
CA ALA A 101 -23.15 23.78 -28.75
C ALA A 101 -23.76 22.38 -28.90
N LYS A 102 -23.03 21.46 -29.54
CA LYS A 102 -23.45 20.06 -29.66
C LYS A 102 -23.55 19.39 -28.30
N PHE A 103 -22.55 19.58 -27.43
CA PHE A 103 -22.56 19.01 -26.08
C PHE A 103 -23.78 19.46 -25.27
N VAL A 104 -24.13 20.74 -25.31
CA VAL A 104 -25.32 21.27 -24.63
C VAL A 104 -26.61 20.70 -25.24
N ALA A 105 -26.71 20.64 -26.57
CA ALA A 105 -27.86 20.05 -27.25
C ALA A 105 -28.07 18.58 -26.85
N ASP A 106 -27.00 17.78 -26.87
CA ASP A 106 -27.02 16.37 -26.46
C ASP A 106 -27.45 16.23 -25.00
N LYS A 107 -27.01 17.13 -24.10
CA LYS A 107 -27.42 17.13 -22.69
C LYS A 107 -28.89 17.47 -22.49
N ILE A 108 -29.40 18.46 -23.22
CA ILE A 108 -30.83 18.80 -23.20
C ILE A 108 -31.66 17.63 -23.74
N GLN A 109 -31.22 16.98 -24.81
CA GLN A 109 -31.89 15.81 -25.37
C GLN A 109 -31.90 14.65 -24.38
N GLN A 110 -30.77 14.35 -23.74
CA GLN A 110 -30.66 13.32 -22.71
C GLN A 110 -31.58 13.60 -21.51
N ALA A 111 -31.72 14.86 -21.10
CA ALA A 111 -32.63 15.24 -20.01
C ALA A 111 -34.11 15.12 -20.40
N LYS A 112 -34.43 15.28 -21.70
CA LYS A 112 -35.78 15.08 -22.25
C LYS A 112 -36.12 13.61 -22.50
N GLU A 113 -35.13 12.73 -22.61
CA GLU A 113 -35.34 11.32 -22.86
C GLU A 113 -36.02 10.64 -21.66
N THR A 114 -37.13 9.96 -21.90
CA THR A 114 -37.85 9.22 -20.85
C THR A 114 -37.19 7.86 -20.66
N PRO A 115 -36.65 7.53 -19.47
CA PRO A 115 -35.96 6.26 -19.26
C PRO A 115 -36.95 5.10 -19.32
N LEU A 116 -36.55 4.01 -19.99
CA LEU A 116 -37.34 2.79 -20.03
C LEU A 116 -37.55 2.24 -18.60
N PRO A 117 -38.76 1.76 -18.28
CA PRO A 117 -39.01 1.13 -16.99
C PRO A 117 -38.15 -0.14 -16.85
N ARG A 118 -37.60 -0.37 -15.65
CA ARG A 118 -36.74 -1.55 -15.37
C ARG A 118 -37.51 -2.87 -15.28
N HIS A 119 -38.82 -2.79 -15.06
CA HIS A 119 -39.69 -3.94 -14.84
C HIS A 119 -40.90 -3.86 -15.76
N TRP A 120 -41.36 -5.02 -16.23
CA TRP A 120 -42.59 -5.16 -16.99
C TRP A 120 -43.47 -6.19 -16.30
N LYS A 121 -44.69 -5.79 -15.90
CA LYS A 121 -45.64 -6.64 -15.16
C LYS A 121 -45.01 -7.38 -13.96
N GLY A 122 -44.21 -6.65 -13.17
CA GLY A 122 -43.57 -7.17 -11.95
C GLY A 122 -42.31 -8.04 -12.16
N ARG A 123 -41.92 -8.33 -13.41
CA ARG A 123 -40.68 -9.09 -13.71
C ARG A 123 -39.63 -8.19 -14.32
N ARG A 124 -38.36 -8.38 -13.93
CA ARG A 124 -37.22 -7.66 -14.52
C ARG A 124 -36.88 -8.30 -15.86
N LEU A 125 -37.01 -7.53 -16.94
CA LEU A 125 -36.68 -7.98 -18.29
C LEU A 125 -35.55 -7.13 -18.88
N PRO A 126 -34.78 -7.66 -19.83
CA PRO A 126 -33.83 -6.88 -20.63
C PRO A 126 -34.51 -5.72 -21.36
N ALA A 127 -33.79 -4.60 -21.53
CA ALA A 127 -34.33 -3.36 -22.10
C ALA A 127 -34.94 -3.54 -23.49
N PHE A 128 -34.35 -4.38 -24.35
CA PHE A 128 -34.85 -4.63 -25.71
C PHE A 128 -36.25 -5.28 -25.71
N ILE A 129 -36.51 -6.22 -24.79
CA ILE A 129 -37.82 -6.87 -24.65
C ILE A 129 -38.86 -5.85 -24.13
N ILE A 130 -38.48 -5.03 -23.15
CA ILE A 130 -39.38 -3.99 -22.62
C ILE A 130 -39.75 -2.98 -23.71
N LYS A 131 -38.78 -2.61 -24.56
CA LYS A 131 -38.97 -1.71 -25.70
C LYS A 131 -39.98 -2.29 -26.71
N GLU A 132 -39.83 -3.57 -27.05
CA GLU A 132 -40.78 -4.31 -27.91
C GLU A 132 -42.17 -4.40 -27.28
N LYS A 133 -42.27 -4.67 -25.98
CA LYS A 133 -43.55 -4.73 -25.25
C LYS A 133 -44.24 -3.38 -25.10
N LEU A 134 -43.48 -2.28 -25.07
CA LEU A 134 -44.00 -0.91 -25.08
C LEU A 134 -44.34 -0.41 -26.50
N GLY A 135 -44.05 -1.18 -27.55
CA GLY A 135 -44.31 -0.79 -28.93
C GLY A 135 -43.41 0.34 -29.46
N ILE A 136 -42.30 0.63 -28.76
CA ILE A 136 -41.35 1.65 -29.16
C ILE A 136 -40.36 1.01 -30.14
N LYS A 137 -40.44 1.33 -31.43
CA LYS A 137 -39.48 0.85 -32.44
C LYS A 137 -38.08 1.42 -32.19
#